data_AF-A0A8H4BGZ8-F1
#
_entry.id   AF-A0A8H4BGZ8-F1
#
_cell.length_a   1.000
_cell.length_b   1.000
_cell.length_c   1.000
_cell.angle_alpha   90.00
_cell.angle_beta   90.00
_cell.angle_gamma   90.00
#
_symmetry.space_group_name_H-M   'P 1'
#
loop_
_entity.id
_entity.type
_entity.pdbx_description
1 polymer ?
#
loop_
_entity_poly.entity_id
_entity_poly.type
_entity_poly.pdbx_seq_one_letter_code
_entity_poly.pdbx_strand_id
1 'polypeptide(L)'
;KLYTDLVEFEKKLDATIMRKRLDIQEALGKPTKVHRTLRLFISNTASDQSSTMEDENAFDLNNGNVPSWTLKIEGRLLDPADPAKTAQPAPKLTSFFRSVAVELERDPQLYPEGNLIEWQKQPNTPDFNAIEIKRKGDVNVKAKIVIHLESNPQKFKLSPALADLLDVKMETKPQIVMGIWNYCKNHKLQDQEDKRVIHCDNRLGQIFGYPQLHFSQLPELITQHLSRPDPVVIDYTIR
;
A
#
# COMPACT_ATOMS: atom_id res chain seq x y z
N LYS A 1 -11.19 -39.52 -45.40
CA LYS A 1 -9.88 -38.85 -45.55
C LYS A 1 -10.06 -37.37 -45.24
N LEU A 2 -10.65 -36.54 -46.11
CA LEU A 2 -10.80 -35.10 -45.79
C LEU A 2 -11.58 -34.81 -44.48
N TYR A 3 -12.72 -35.49 -44.24
CA TYR A 3 -13.49 -35.32 -43.00
C TYR A 3 -12.71 -35.73 -41.73
N THR A 4 -11.99 -36.85 -41.79
CA THR A 4 -11.19 -37.33 -40.65
C THR A 4 -10.04 -36.36 -40.35
N ASP A 5 -9.41 -35.82 -41.40
CA ASP A 5 -8.31 -34.87 -41.28
C ASP A 5 -8.81 -33.53 -40.70
N LEU A 6 -10.01 -33.08 -41.08
CA LEU A 6 -10.67 -31.90 -40.53
C LEU A 6 -11.01 -32.07 -39.05
N VAL A 7 -11.53 -33.23 -38.63
CA VAL A 7 -11.85 -33.52 -37.22
C VAL A 7 -10.59 -33.59 -36.37
N GLU A 8 -9.49 -34.16 -36.87
CA GLU A 8 -8.21 -34.16 -36.18
C GLU A 8 -7.62 -32.74 -36.07
N PHE A 9 -7.75 -31.94 -37.12
CA PHE A 9 -7.34 -30.55 -37.11
C PHE A 9 -8.14 -29.72 -36.09
N GLU A 10 -9.46 -29.86 -36.06
CA GLU A 10 -10.35 -29.22 -35.08
C GLU A 10 -9.94 -29.57 -33.64
N LYS A 11 -9.77 -30.86 -33.33
CA LYS A 11 -9.30 -31.30 -32.01
C LYS A 11 -7.97 -30.68 -31.60
N LYS A 12 -7.02 -30.57 -32.55
CA LYS A 12 -5.71 -29.96 -32.30
C LYS A 12 -5.81 -28.44 -32.11
N LEU A 13 -6.70 -27.79 -32.87
CA LEU A 13 -6.99 -26.37 -32.76
C LEU A 13 -7.61 -26.07 -31.40
N ASP A 14 -8.64 -26.81 -30.98
CA ASP A 14 -9.30 -26.67 -29.69
C ASP A 14 -8.34 -26.89 -28.52
N ALA A 15 -7.52 -27.95 -28.58
CA ALA A 15 -6.48 -28.19 -27.58
C ALA A 15 -5.48 -27.03 -27.49
N THR A 16 -5.12 -26.44 -28.64
CA THR A 16 -4.20 -25.30 -28.69
C THR A 16 -4.84 -24.03 -28.13
N ILE A 17 -6.11 -23.76 -28.47
CA ILE A 17 -6.88 -22.62 -27.95
C ILE A 17 -7.03 -22.75 -26.44
N MET A 18 -7.44 -23.92 -25.94
CA MET A 18 -7.62 -24.14 -24.51
C MET A 18 -6.30 -23.97 -23.74
N ARG A 19 -5.20 -24.52 -24.26
CA ARG A 19 -3.86 -24.31 -23.68
C ARG A 19 -3.50 -22.83 -23.66
N LYS A 20 -3.68 -22.10 -24.77
CA LYS A 20 -3.38 -20.66 -24.82
C LYS A 20 -4.26 -19.84 -23.89
N ARG A 21 -5.54 -20.20 -23.74
CA ARG A 21 -6.43 -19.56 -22.78
C ARG A 21 -5.94 -19.74 -21.34
N LEU A 22 -5.50 -20.96 -20.99
CA LEU A 22 -4.91 -21.25 -19.69
C LEU A 22 -3.58 -20.50 -19.47
N ASP A 23 -2.70 -20.49 -20.46
CA ASP A 23 -1.43 -19.73 -20.40
C ASP A 23 -1.69 -18.23 -20.15
N ILE A 24 -2.68 -17.65 -20.85
CA ILE A 24 -3.07 -16.24 -20.67
C ILE A 24 -3.66 -16.02 -19.27
N GLN A 25 -4.52 -16.91 -18.79
CA GLN A 25 -5.11 -16.81 -17.46
C GLN A 25 -4.05 -16.91 -16.35
N GLU A 26 -3.04 -17.77 -16.51
CA GLU A 26 -1.91 -17.86 -15.58
C GLU A 26 -1.03 -16.60 -15.64
N ALA A 27 -0.74 -16.10 -16.84
CA ALA A 27 0.05 -14.88 -17.03
C ALA A 27 -0.65 -13.65 -16.42
N LEU A 28 -1.96 -13.52 -16.60
CA LEU A 28 -2.76 -12.46 -15.95
C LEU A 28 -2.74 -12.57 -14.43
N GLY A 29 -2.58 -13.77 -13.87
CA GLY A 29 -2.41 -14.00 -12.42
C GLY A 29 -1.04 -13.55 -11.87
N LYS A 30 -0.05 -13.28 -12.73
CA LYS A 30 1.31 -12.84 -12.34
C LYS A 30 1.62 -11.49 -13.01
N PRO A 31 0.97 -10.39 -12.58
CA PRO A 31 1.18 -9.09 -13.21
C PRO A 31 2.64 -8.64 -13.14
N THR A 32 3.15 -8.13 -14.25
CA THR A 32 4.51 -7.59 -14.33
C THR A 32 4.66 -6.39 -13.40
N LYS A 33 5.65 -6.43 -12.50
CA LYS A 33 5.92 -5.32 -11.56
C LYS A 33 6.45 -4.12 -12.36
N VAL A 34 5.78 -2.97 -12.26
CA VAL A 34 6.24 -1.69 -12.82
C VAL A 34 6.48 -0.71 -11.69
N HIS A 35 7.68 -0.11 -11.66
CA HIS A 35 8.00 0.94 -10.71
C HIS A 35 7.54 2.29 -11.26
N ARG A 36 6.80 3.06 -10.45
CA ARG A 36 6.38 4.43 -10.74
C ARG A 36 6.53 5.29 -9.50
N THR A 37 6.63 6.60 -9.69
CA THR A 37 6.81 7.56 -8.60
C THR A 37 5.52 8.36 -8.41
N LEU A 38 4.90 8.25 -7.23
CA LEU A 38 3.78 9.08 -6.81
C LEU A 38 4.33 10.33 -6.10
N ARG A 39 3.96 11.53 -6.58
CA ARG A 39 4.29 12.80 -5.91
C ARG A 39 3.09 13.28 -5.11
N LEU A 40 3.32 13.64 -3.85
CA LEU A 40 2.33 14.23 -2.97
C LEU A 40 2.54 15.74 -2.84
N PHE A 41 1.44 16.49 -2.83
CA PHE A 41 1.41 17.93 -2.59
C PHE A 41 0.56 18.16 -1.34
N ILE A 42 1.16 18.78 -0.32
CA ILE A 42 0.47 19.14 0.92
C ILE A 42 0.46 20.66 0.97
N SER A 43 -0.74 21.24 0.94
CA SER A 43 -0.95 22.67 1.00
C SER A 43 -2.05 23.00 2.00
N ASN A 44 -2.04 24.23 2.47
CA ASN A 44 -3.11 24.74 3.31
C ASN A 44 -3.55 26.12 2.83
N THR A 45 -4.82 26.42 3.02
CA THR A 45 -5.41 27.74 2.75
C THR A 45 -6.13 28.23 3.98
N ALA A 46 -5.98 29.51 4.31
CA ALA A 46 -6.74 30.18 5.36
C ALA A 46 -7.87 31.02 4.75
N SER A 47 -8.99 31.13 5.46
CA SER A 47 -10.15 31.92 5.05
C SER A 47 -10.69 32.69 6.25
N ASP A 48 -11.14 33.91 5.99
CA ASP A 48 -11.76 34.78 7.00
C ASP A 48 -10.86 35.05 8.22
N GLN A 49 -9.54 35.05 8.02
CA GLN A 49 -8.60 35.52 9.04
C GLN A 49 -8.61 37.05 9.07
N SER A 50 -8.72 37.63 10.26
CA SER A 50 -8.66 39.09 10.42
C SER A 50 -7.27 39.59 10.03
N SER A 51 -7.16 40.23 8.88
CA SER A 51 -5.97 40.95 8.46
C SER A 51 -5.71 42.08 9.47
N THR A 52 -4.61 42.03 10.22
CA THR A 52 -4.22 43.13 11.14
C THR A 52 -3.78 44.42 10.41
N MET A 53 -4.16 44.59 9.14
CA MET A 53 -3.85 45.78 8.36
C MET A 53 -5.07 46.16 7.51
N GLU A 54 -5.61 47.33 7.84
CA GLU A 54 -6.40 48.28 7.05
C GLU A 54 -7.87 48.53 7.41
N ASP A 55 -8.06 49.79 7.84
CA ASP A 55 -9.25 50.65 7.94
C ASP A 55 -10.24 50.51 9.13
N GLU A 56 -10.08 51.41 10.11
CA GLU A 56 -11.02 51.69 11.21
C GLU A 56 -12.41 52.18 10.76
N ASN A 57 -12.69 52.26 9.45
CA ASN A 57 -13.96 52.76 8.89
C ASN A 57 -14.63 51.83 7.85
N ALA A 58 -14.17 50.59 7.66
CA ALA A 58 -14.90 49.62 6.86
C ALA A 58 -15.99 48.95 7.70
N PHE A 59 -17.26 49.23 7.42
CA PHE A 59 -18.39 48.49 7.98
C PHE A 59 -18.24 47.01 7.57
N ASP A 60 -17.91 46.17 8.54
CA ASP A 60 -17.53 44.77 8.32
C ASP A 60 -18.77 43.94 7.94
N LEU A 61 -19.04 43.83 6.63
CA LEU A 61 -20.11 42.97 6.09
C LEU A 61 -19.85 41.47 6.34
N ASN A 62 -18.67 41.11 6.87
CA ASN A 62 -18.25 39.74 7.10
C ASN A 62 -18.37 39.29 8.59
N ASN A 63 -19.05 40.08 9.43
CA ASN A 63 -19.12 39.96 10.89
C ASN A 63 -19.70 38.64 11.48
N GLY A 64 -19.98 37.64 10.63
CA GLY A 64 -20.47 36.33 11.04
C GLY A 64 -19.64 35.14 10.56
N ASN A 65 -18.58 35.38 9.77
CA ASN A 65 -17.80 34.29 9.20
C ASN A 65 -16.68 33.86 10.16
N VAL A 66 -16.63 32.57 10.49
CA VAL A 66 -15.70 32.04 11.49
C VAL A 66 -14.37 31.73 10.81
N PRO A 67 -13.22 32.25 11.31
CA PRO A 67 -11.91 31.94 10.78
C PRO A 67 -11.70 30.44 10.63
N SER A 68 -11.22 30.03 9.46
CA SER A 68 -11.03 28.62 9.16
C SER A 68 -9.82 28.38 8.27
N TRP A 69 -9.30 27.17 8.36
CA TRP A 69 -8.25 26.68 7.48
C TRP A 69 -8.71 25.40 6.79
N THR A 70 -8.16 25.18 5.60
CA THR A 70 -8.35 23.95 4.81
C THR A 70 -7.00 23.35 4.51
N LEU A 71 -6.75 22.14 5.00
CA LEU A 71 -5.60 21.33 4.64
C LEU A 71 -5.97 20.47 3.42
N LYS A 72 -5.12 20.49 2.40
CA LYS A 72 -5.30 19.73 1.16
C LYS A 72 -4.10 18.82 0.92
N ILE A 73 -4.38 17.53 0.73
CA ILE A 73 -3.41 16.50 0.38
C ILE A 73 -3.76 15.99 -1.02
N GLU A 74 -3.01 16.41 -2.02
CA GLU A 74 -3.15 15.94 -3.40
C GLU A 74 -2.01 14.99 -3.79
N GLY A 75 -2.23 14.18 -4.81
CA GLY A 75 -1.13 13.46 -5.41
C GLY A 75 -1.31 13.13 -6.87
N ARG A 76 -0.17 13.03 -7.56
CA ARG A 76 -0.07 12.82 -8.99
C ARG A 76 1.05 11.83 -9.29
N LEU A 77 0.76 10.89 -10.18
CA LEU A 77 1.76 9.97 -10.70
C LEU A 77 2.69 10.71 -11.67
N LEU A 78 4.00 10.57 -11.45
CA LEU A 78 5.01 11.01 -12.39
C LEU A 78 5.20 9.87 -13.39
N ASP A 79 4.40 9.86 -14.46
CA ASP A 79 4.57 8.88 -15.51
C ASP A 79 5.86 9.16 -16.30
N PRO A 80 6.73 8.15 -16.53
CA PRO A 80 7.71 8.27 -17.59
C PRO A 80 6.95 8.40 -18.92
N ALA A 81 7.39 9.31 -19.78
CA ALA A 81 6.74 9.62 -21.06
C ALA A 81 6.71 8.37 -21.96
N ASP A 82 5.65 7.57 -21.86
CA ASP A 82 5.43 6.38 -22.67
C ASP A 82 4.25 6.66 -23.61
N PRO A 83 4.49 7.24 -24.82
CA PRO A 83 3.44 7.74 -25.70
C PRO A 83 2.46 6.65 -26.19
N ALA A 84 2.81 5.37 -26.03
CA ALA A 84 2.00 4.23 -26.43
C ALA A 84 0.88 3.84 -25.43
N LYS A 85 0.84 4.41 -24.22
CA LYS A 85 -0.14 4.07 -23.15
C LYS A 85 -1.14 5.19 -22.85
N THR A 86 -1.45 6.02 -23.84
CA THR A 86 -2.29 7.22 -23.73
C THR A 86 -3.79 6.96 -23.52
N ALA A 87 -4.26 5.70 -23.51
CA ALA A 87 -5.69 5.38 -23.50
C ALA A 87 -6.28 5.01 -22.13
N GLN A 88 -5.46 4.74 -21.09
CA GLN A 88 -6.00 4.37 -19.77
C GLN A 88 -6.02 5.56 -18.81
N PRO A 89 -7.13 5.77 -18.07
CA PRO A 89 -7.20 6.82 -17.06
C PRO A 89 -6.13 6.56 -15.99
N ALA A 90 -5.36 7.60 -15.67
CA ALA A 90 -4.31 7.50 -14.66
C ALA A 90 -4.94 7.09 -13.31
N PRO A 91 -4.31 6.15 -12.57
CA PRO A 91 -4.78 5.76 -11.25
C PRO A 91 -4.76 6.99 -10.32
N LYS A 92 -5.84 7.13 -9.55
CA LYS A 92 -6.05 8.27 -8.66
C LYS A 92 -5.29 8.11 -7.34
N LEU A 93 -5.10 9.19 -6.59
CA LEU A 93 -4.36 9.21 -5.32
C LEU A 93 -4.82 8.10 -4.35
N THR A 94 -6.11 8.05 -4.03
CA THR A 94 -6.65 7.10 -3.04
C THR A 94 -6.63 5.64 -3.51
N SER A 95 -6.31 5.38 -4.79
CA SER A 95 -6.08 4.02 -5.27
C SER A 95 -4.86 3.38 -4.60
N PHE A 96 -3.89 4.20 -4.20
CA PHE A 96 -2.62 3.77 -3.60
C PHE A 96 -2.64 3.74 -2.06
N PHE A 97 -3.70 4.24 -1.42
CA PHE A 97 -3.77 4.39 0.03
C PHE A 97 -4.84 3.49 0.63
N ARG A 98 -4.47 2.83 1.73
CA ARG A 98 -5.39 2.07 2.57
C ARG A 98 -6.08 2.98 3.57
N SER A 99 -5.30 3.86 4.22
CA SER A 99 -5.80 4.87 5.14
C SER A 99 -4.87 6.08 5.21
N VAL A 100 -5.43 7.22 5.59
CA VAL A 100 -4.72 8.46 5.87
C VAL A 100 -5.29 9.00 7.17
N ALA A 101 -4.44 9.20 8.16
CA ALA A 101 -4.79 9.85 9.41
C ALA A 101 -4.06 11.19 9.52
N VAL A 102 -4.73 12.20 10.03
CA VAL A 102 -4.17 13.52 10.32
C VAL A 102 -4.44 13.81 11.80
N GLU A 103 -3.36 13.85 12.57
CA GLU A 103 -3.37 14.21 13.98
C GLU A 103 -3.00 15.68 14.13
N LEU A 104 -3.82 16.45 14.83
CA LEU A 104 -3.68 17.88 15.02
C LEU A 104 -3.29 18.18 16.47
N GLU A 105 -2.29 19.02 16.67
CA GLU A 105 -1.90 19.50 18.00
C GLU A 105 -2.73 20.75 18.34
N ARG A 106 -3.95 20.56 18.84
CA ARG A 106 -4.84 21.65 19.31
C ARG A 106 -5.37 21.36 20.71
N ASP A 107 -5.79 22.41 21.42
CA ASP A 107 -6.43 22.26 22.73
C ASP A 107 -7.82 21.60 22.59
N PRO A 108 -8.05 20.40 23.16
CA PRO A 108 -9.35 19.74 23.13
C PRO A 108 -10.47 20.51 23.83
N GLN A 109 -10.15 21.42 24.77
CA GLN A 109 -11.14 22.24 25.47
C GLN A 109 -11.75 23.30 24.54
N LEU A 110 -10.92 23.85 23.64
CA LEU A 110 -11.34 24.86 22.66
C LEU A 110 -11.97 24.22 21.41
N TYR A 111 -11.56 23.00 21.04
CA TYR A 111 -11.99 22.32 19.82
C TYR A 111 -12.54 20.90 20.08
N PRO A 112 -13.84 20.76 20.39
CA PRO A 112 -14.45 19.45 20.70
C PRO A 112 -14.61 18.54 19.48
N GLU A 113 -14.41 19.04 18.26
CA GLU A 113 -14.51 18.27 16.99
C GLU A 113 -13.42 17.18 16.85
N GLY A 114 -12.47 17.13 17.78
CA GLY A 114 -11.39 16.16 17.82
C GLY A 114 -10.15 16.58 17.03
N ASN A 115 -9.04 15.99 17.45
CA ASN A 115 -7.71 16.24 16.88
C ASN A 115 -7.29 15.17 15.88
N LEU A 116 -7.98 14.03 15.82
CA LEU A 116 -7.67 12.94 14.91
C LEU A 116 -8.72 12.89 13.80
N ILE A 117 -8.28 13.05 12.56
CA ILE A 117 -9.09 12.82 11.37
C ILE A 117 -8.57 11.57 10.69
N GLU A 118 -9.39 10.53 10.59
CA GLU A 118 -9.02 9.30 9.89
C GLU A 118 -9.91 9.10 8.66
N TRP A 119 -9.26 8.97 7.51
CA TRP A 119 -9.87 8.45 6.29
C TRP A 119 -9.39 7.03 6.07
N GLN A 120 -10.31 6.10 5.92
CA GLN A 120 -10.03 4.72 5.54
C GLN A 120 -10.75 4.39 4.24
N LYS A 121 -10.06 3.70 3.35
CA LYS A 121 -10.66 3.24 2.10
C LYS A 121 -11.82 2.29 2.38
N GLN A 122 -12.98 2.60 1.82
CA GLN A 122 -14.19 1.79 1.95
C GLN A 122 -14.39 0.93 0.68
N PRO A 123 -14.94 -0.28 0.81
CA PRO A 123 -15.35 -1.05 -0.36
C PRO A 123 -16.36 -0.26 -1.19
N ASN A 124 -16.18 -0.23 -2.51
CA ASN A 124 -17.08 0.42 -3.49
C ASN A 124 -17.14 1.95 -3.50
N THR A 125 -16.24 2.66 -2.80
CA THR A 125 -16.14 4.12 -2.96
C THR A 125 -15.28 4.49 -4.17
N PRO A 126 -15.68 5.48 -4.98
CA PRO A 126 -14.87 5.95 -6.09
C PRO A 126 -13.57 6.56 -5.56
N ASP A 127 -12.46 6.26 -6.21
CA ASP A 127 -11.18 6.88 -5.88
C ASP A 127 -11.18 8.37 -6.25
N PHE A 128 -10.36 9.17 -5.57
CA PHE A 128 -10.19 10.61 -5.78
C PHE A 128 -8.72 11.05 -5.65
N ASN A 129 -8.42 12.27 -6.08
CA ASN A 129 -7.05 12.79 -6.17
C ASN A 129 -6.62 13.70 -5.02
N ALA A 130 -7.56 14.15 -4.20
CA ALA A 130 -7.32 15.10 -3.11
C ALA A 130 -8.13 14.74 -1.86
N ILE A 131 -7.50 14.76 -0.70
CA ILE A 131 -8.16 14.73 0.61
C ILE A 131 -8.16 16.16 1.14
N GLU A 132 -9.34 16.71 1.43
CA GLU A 132 -9.51 18.07 1.97
C GLU A 132 -10.09 17.99 3.38
N ILE A 133 -9.46 18.70 4.32
CA ILE A 133 -9.88 18.78 5.72
C ILE A 133 -10.05 20.26 6.06
N LYS A 134 -11.30 20.65 6.33
CA LYS A 134 -11.63 22.00 6.79
C LYS A 134 -11.92 22.00 8.29
N ARG A 135 -11.34 22.95 9.01
CA ARG A 135 -11.54 23.17 10.45
C ARG A 135 -11.51 24.65 10.78
N LYS A 136 -12.17 25.02 11.87
CA LYS A 136 -12.14 26.37 12.42
C LYS A 136 -10.84 26.63 13.17
N GLY A 137 -10.38 27.87 13.13
CA GLY A 137 -9.18 28.33 13.82
C GLY A 137 -8.42 29.38 13.03
N ASP A 138 -7.78 30.26 13.77
CA ASP A 138 -6.96 31.40 13.34
C ASP A 138 -5.49 31.27 13.81
N VAL A 139 -5.16 30.20 14.53
CA VAL A 139 -3.82 29.93 15.05
C VAL A 139 -3.14 28.84 14.22
N ASN A 140 -1.81 28.94 14.09
CA ASN A 140 -0.98 27.90 13.48
C ASN A 140 -1.13 26.56 14.22
N VAL A 141 -1.31 25.48 13.47
CA VAL A 141 -1.52 24.13 14.03
C VAL A 141 -0.45 23.18 13.49
N LYS A 142 0.24 22.48 14.38
CA LYS A 142 1.10 21.36 13.97
C LYS A 142 0.23 20.16 13.66
N ALA A 143 0.49 19.53 12.52
CA ALA A 143 -0.24 18.37 12.04
C ALA A 143 0.74 17.24 11.72
N LYS A 144 0.41 16.02 12.15
CA LYS A 144 1.11 14.80 11.78
C LYS A 144 0.23 13.98 10.84
N ILE A 145 0.68 13.84 9.60
CA ILE A 145 -0.03 13.10 8.55
C ILE A 145 0.59 11.70 8.46
N VAL A 146 -0.23 10.68 8.71
CA VAL A 146 0.16 9.26 8.70
C VAL A 146 -0.56 8.55 7.57
N ILE A 147 0.19 8.06 6.58
CA ILE A 147 -0.35 7.44 5.37
C ILE A 147 0.02 5.95 5.36
N HIS A 148 -1.00 5.09 5.30
CA HIS A 148 -0.83 3.66 5.09
C HIS A 148 -1.06 3.35 3.61
N LEU A 149 -0.03 2.82 2.95
CA LEU A 149 -0.11 2.44 1.54
C LEU A 149 -0.94 1.16 1.36
N GLU A 150 -1.73 1.13 0.29
CA GLU A 150 -2.42 -0.06 -0.17
C GLU A 150 -1.44 -0.92 -0.99
N SER A 151 -1.46 -2.23 -0.77
CA SER A 151 -0.60 -3.17 -1.50
C SER A 151 -1.44 -4.38 -1.86
N ASN A 152 -1.62 -4.59 -3.16
CA ASN A 152 -2.30 -5.77 -3.69
C ASN A 152 -1.37 -6.51 -4.67
N PRO A 153 -0.87 -7.70 -4.32
CA PRO A 153 -1.09 -8.47 -3.09
C PRO A 153 -0.48 -7.82 -1.84
N GLN A 154 -1.04 -8.16 -0.67
CA GLN A 154 -0.60 -7.60 0.62
C GLN A 154 0.86 -7.95 0.90
N LYS A 155 1.63 -6.91 1.19
CA LYS A 155 3.02 -7.00 1.63
C LYS A 155 3.10 -6.91 3.15
N PHE A 156 4.08 -7.59 3.70
CA PHE A 156 4.35 -7.62 5.13
C PHE A 156 5.79 -7.19 5.38
N LYS A 157 6.01 -6.50 6.50
CA LYS A 157 7.34 -6.22 7.02
C LYS A 157 7.81 -7.44 7.82
N LEU A 158 8.99 -7.94 7.46
CA LEU A 158 9.59 -9.10 8.11
C LEU A 158 10.21 -8.68 9.45
N SER A 159 10.26 -9.61 10.41
CA SER A 159 11.08 -9.46 11.60
C SER A 159 12.55 -9.28 11.21
N PRO A 160 13.38 -8.56 11.99
CA PRO A 160 14.79 -8.36 11.66
C PRO A 160 15.53 -9.67 11.37
N ALA A 161 15.31 -10.70 12.18
CA ALA A 161 15.95 -12.00 12.01
C ALA A 161 15.57 -12.69 10.68
N LEU A 162 14.30 -12.61 10.26
CA LEU A 162 13.86 -13.19 9.00
C LEU A 162 14.28 -12.34 7.79
N ALA A 163 14.32 -11.02 7.96
CA ALA A 163 14.79 -10.08 6.95
C ALA A 163 16.29 -10.31 6.65
N ASP A 164 17.11 -10.52 7.67
CA ASP A 164 18.54 -10.81 7.54
C ASP A 164 18.81 -12.20 6.94
N LEU A 165 17.89 -13.15 7.11
CA LEU A 165 17.99 -14.48 6.51
C LEU A 165 17.74 -14.43 4.99
N LEU A 166 16.68 -13.74 4.59
CA LEU A 166 16.21 -13.71 3.21
C LEU A 166 16.77 -12.54 2.39
N ASP A 167 17.47 -11.60 3.04
CA ASP A 167 17.92 -10.32 2.47
C ASP A 167 16.76 -9.49 1.89
N VAL A 168 15.60 -9.52 2.56
CA VAL A 168 14.37 -8.87 2.12
C VAL A 168 13.67 -8.24 3.32
N LYS A 169 13.38 -6.93 3.24
CA LYS A 169 12.68 -6.20 4.32
C LYS A 169 11.16 -6.33 4.24
N MET A 170 10.61 -6.38 3.03
CA MET A 170 9.16 -6.42 2.79
C MET A 170 8.84 -7.26 1.56
N GLU A 171 7.99 -8.26 1.71
CA GLU A 171 7.48 -9.06 0.60
C GLU A 171 6.09 -9.62 0.92
N THR A 172 5.51 -10.31 -0.05
CA THR A 172 4.24 -11.02 0.09
C THR A 172 4.46 -12.37 0.79
N LYS A 173 3.46 -12.85 1.53
CA LYS A 173 3.55 -14.15 2.24
C LYS A 173 4.00 -15.31 1.34
N PRO A 174 3.51 -15.46 0.09
CA PRO A 174 3.99 -16.51 -0.82
C PRO A 174 5.47 -16.36 -1.20
N GLN A 175 5.95 -15.13 -1.43
CA GLN A 175 7.35 -14.88 -1.76
C GLN A 175 8.27 -15.15 -0.57
N ILE A 176 7.83 -14.85 0.65
CA ILE A 176 8.57 -15.17 1.88
C ILE A 176 8.71 -16.69 2.05
N VAL A 177 7.61 -17.43 1.88
CA VAL A 177 7.62 -18.91 1.91
C VAL A 177 8.56 -19.47 0.83
N MET A 178 8.51 -18.93 -0.39
CA MET A 178 9.40 -19.32 -1.48
C MET A 178 10.87 -19.01 -1.17
N GLY A 179 11.15 -17.86 -0.55
CA GLY A 179 12.49 -17.48 -0.10
C GLY A 179 13.06 -18.46 0.91
N ILE A 180 12.25 -18.86 1.90
CA ILE A 180 12.66 -19.86 2.90
C ILE A 180 12.86 -21.23 2.23
N TRP A 181 11.98 -21.61 1.31
CA TRP A 181 12.14 -22.86 0.56
C TRP A 181 13.45 -22.90 -0.23
N ASN A 182 13.79 -21.81 -0.93
CA ASN A 182 15.05 -21.66 -1.64
C ASN A 182 16.25 -21.73 -0.69
N TYR A 183 16.16 -21.07 0.47
CA TYR A 183 17.18 -21.15 1.51
C TYR A 183 17.42 -22.59 1.97
N CYS A 184 16.36 -23.31 2.36
CA CYS A 184 16.46 -24.70 2.82
C CYS A 184 17.03 -25.62 1.73
N LYS A 185 16.68 -25.38 0.47
CA LYS A 185 17.21 -26.15 -0.67
C LYS A 185 18.69 -25.89 -0.90
N ASN A 186 19.12 -24.62 -0.85
CA ASN A 186 20.52 -24.23 -1.05
C ASN A 186 21.43 -24.76 0.06
N HIS A 187 20.93 -24.80 1.30
CA HIS A 187 21.64 -25.30 2.47
C HIS A 187 21.47 -26.81 2.70
N LYS A 188 20.75 -27.52 1.80
CA LYS A 188 20.47 -28.97 1.89
C LYS A 188 19.87 -29.40 3.23
N LEU A 189 18.94 -28.59 3.75
CA LEU A 189 18.31 -28.79 5.06
C LEU A 189 17.11 -29.74 5.03
N GLN A 190 16.73 -30.24 3.85
CA GLN A 190 15.64 -31.23 3.72
C GLN A 190 16.11 -32.61 4.17
N ASP A 191 15.23 -33.33 4.86
CA ASP A 191 15.46 -34.73 5.24
C ASP A 191 15.54 -35.64 3.98
N GLN A 192 16.33 -36.72 4.06
CA GLN A 192 16.58 -37.64 2.95
C GLN A 192 15.43 -38.64 2.74
N GLU A 193 14.73 -39.01 3.81
CA GLU A 193 13.59 -39.92 3.82
C GLU A 193 12.28 -39.15 3.57
N ASP A 194 12.05 -38.07 4.32
CA ASP A 194 10.86 -37.23 4.18
C ASP A 194 11.19 -35.79 3.76
N LYS A 195 11.09 -35.52 2.45
CA LYS A 195 11.34 -34.18 1.86
C LYS A 195 10.43 -33.07 2.41
N ARG A 196 9.39 -33.39 3.19
CA ARG A 196 8.51 -32.41 3.83
C ARG A 196 9.09 -31.90 5.15
N VAL A 197 10.05 -32.62 5.71
CA VAL A 197 10.71 -32.30 6.97
C VAL A 197 12.00 -31.52 6.69
N ILE A 198 12.20 -30.46 7.46
CA ILE A 198 13.35 -29.55 7.37
C ILE A 198 14.09 -29.60 8.71
N HIS A 199 15.39 -29.86 8.65
CA HIS A 199 16.31 -29.69 9.77
C HIS A 199 16.76 -28.25 9.84
N CYS A 200 16.37 -27.56 10.90
CA CYS A 200 16.74 -26.17 11.08
C CYS A 200 18.25 -26.07 11.34
N ASP A 201 18.92 -25.22 10.57
CA ASP A 201 20.26 -24.78 10.93
C ASP A 201 20.20 -23.80 12.11
N ASN A 202 21.35 -23.28 12.53
CA ASN A 202 21.41 -22.35 13.65
C ASN A 202 20.56 -21.09 13.40
N ARG A 203 20.50 -20.58 12.17
CA ARG A 203 19.72 -19.37 11.84
C ARG A 203 18.22 -19.63 11.88
N LEU A 204 17.75 -20.67 11.20
CA LEU A 204 16.34 -21.07 11.21
C LEU A 204 15.89 -21.50 12.61
N GLY A 205 16.76 -22.19 13.35
CA GLY A 205 16.51 -22.60 14.73
C GLY A 205 16.37 -21.39 15.66
N GLN A 206 17.16 -20.33 15.48
CA GLN A 206 17.00 -19.08 16.23
C GLN A 206 15.69 -18.34 15.89
N ILE A 207 15.24 -18.40 14.63
CA ILE A 207 14.02 -17.73 14.20
C ILE A 207 12.78 -18.48 14.68
N PHE A 208 12.68 -19.78 14.37
CA PHE A 208 11.48 -20.57 14.62
C PHE A 208 11.48 -21.27 15.97
N GLY A 209 12.65 -21.44 16.62
CA GLY A 209 12.76 -22.10 17.93
C GLY A 209 12.66 -23.63 17.90
N TYR A 210 12.63 -24.24 16.71
CA TYR A 210 12.53 -25.69 16.54
C TYR A 210 13.78 -26.26 15.87
N PRO A 211 14.30 -27.41 16.31
CA PRO A 211 15.40 -28.10 15.64
C PRO A 211 14.96 -28.76 14.32
N GLN A 212 13.69 -29.11 14.21
CA GLN A 212 13.08 -29.73 13.04
C GLN A 212 11.67 -29.18 12.84
N LEU A 213 11.29 -28.92 11.59
CA LEU A 213 9.96 -28.40 11.25
C LEU A 213 9.41 -29.09 10.00
N HIS A 214 8.09 -29.19 9.91
CA HIS A 214 7.42 -29.66 8.70
C HIS A 214 7.01 -28.47 7.81
N PHE A 215 7.25 -28.56 6.50
CA PHE A 215 7.04 -27.44 5.58
C PHE A 215 5.58 -26.95 5.55
N SER A 216 4.60 -27.81 5.86
CA SER A 216 3.18 -27.41 5.95
C SER A 216 2.88 -26.45 7.11
N GLN A 217 3.70 -26.45 8.17
CA GLN A 217 3.54 -25.58 9.34
C GLN A 217 4.18 -24.21 9.10
N LEU A 218 5.07 -24.11 8.10
CA LEU A 218 5.83 -22.90 7.80
C LEU A 218 4.95 -21.66 7.57
N PRO A 219 3.82 -21.72 6.82
CA PRO A 219 2.95 -20.55 6.63
C PRO A 219 2.34 -20.02 7.93
N GLU A 220 2.12 -20.88 8.93
CA GLU A 220 1.59 -20.51 10.22
C GLU A 220 2.68 -19.86 11.08
N LEU A 221 3.84 -20.52 11.20
CA LEU A 221 5.00 -20.03 11.95
C LEU A 221 5.48 -18.66 11.44
N ILE A 222 5.55 -18.46 10.12
CA ILE A 222 5.96 -17.18 9.54
C ILE A 222 5.04 -16.04 10.01
N THR A 223 3.75 -16.30 10.26
CA THR A 223 2.79 -15.24 10.62
C THR A 223 3.20 -14.48 11.87
N GLN A 224 3.89 -15.12 12.82
CA GLN A 224 4.42 -14.48 14.03
C GLN A 224 5.60 -13.54 13.75
N HIS A 225 6.26 -13.69 12.60
CA HIS A 225 7.35 -12.85 12.14
C HIS A 225 6.94 -11.84 11.06
N LEU A 226 5.64 -11.73 10.76
CA LEU A 226 5.10 -10.77 9.81
C LEU A 226 4.35 -9.66 10.54
N SER A 227 4.72 -8.43 10.24
CA SER A 227 4.05 -7.22 10.71
C SER A 227 3.53 -6.39 9.53
N ARG A 228 2.64 -5.43 9.82
CA ARG A 228 2.20 -4.48 8.79
C ARG A 228 3.39 -3.62 8.35
N PRO A 229 3.46 -3.22 7.07
CA PRO A 229 4.44 -2.23 6.62
C PRO A 229 4.33 -0.93 7.43
N ASP A 230 5.46 -0.28 7.65
CA ASP A 230 5.48 1.00 8.36
C ASP A 230 4.75 2.06 7.54
N PRO A 231 3.94 2.93 8.18
CA PRO A 231 3.29 4.02 7.49
C PRO A 231 4.29 5.10 7.09
N VAL A 232 3.91 5.90 6.10
CA VAL A 232 4.62 7.15 5.77
C VAL A 232 4.13 8.23 6.71
N VAL A 233 5.05 8.83 7.48
CA VAL A 233 4.74 9.90 8.45
C VAL A 233 5.32 11.21 7.94
N ILE A 234 4.50 12.26 7.92
CA ILE A 234 4.88 13.60 7.48
C ILE A 234 4.45 14.59 8.55
N ASP A 235 5.42 15.31 9.11
CA ASP A 235 5.13 16.44 10.00
C ASP A 235 4.94 17.71 9.17
N TYR A 236 3.83 18.41 9.44
CA TYR A 236 3.39 19.60 8.72
C TYR A 236 2.93 20.67 9.69
N THR A 237 2.99 21.94 9.30
CA THR A 237 2.45 23.05 10.09
C THR A 237 1.50 23.85 9.23
N ILE A 238 0.23 23.88 9.65
CA ILE A 238 -0.83 24.69 9.06
C ILE A 238 -0.59 26.13 9.50
N ARG A 239 -0.52 27.05 8.53
CA ARG A 239 -0.26 28.48 8.72
C ARG A 239 -1.38 29.33 8.15
#